data_AF-A0A959IVQ8-F1
#
_entry.id   AF-A0A959IVQ8-F1
#
_cell.length_a   1.000
_cell.length_b   1.000
_cell.length_c   1.000
_cell.angle_alpha   90.00
_cell.angle_beta   90.00
_cell.angle_gamma   90.00
#
_symmetry.space_group_name_H-M   'P 1'
#
loop_
_entity.id
_entity.type
_entity.pdbx_description
1 polymer ?
#
loop_
_entity_poly.entity_id
_entity_poly.type
_entity_poly.pdbx_seq_one_letter_code
_entity_poly.pdbx_strand_id
1 'polypeptide(L)'
;FGVRNKVDYKESAIYISNMSQKAEFYSQGIRLHWGIENRLHRVKDVQQNEDNNKVKENKIATNTSILQTQIINLFRMNGYKSLKYANERFANKVIPSFELIYKTLRI
;
A
#
# COMPACT_ATOMS: atom_id res chain seq x y z
N PHE A 1 -0.29 -1.80 -25.41
CA PHE A 1 -1.39 -1.67 -26.38
C PHE A 1 -2.62 -2.30 -25.74
N GLY A 2 -3.79 -1.72 -25.95
CA GLY A 2 -5.05 -2.17 -25.38
C GLY A 2 -6.16 -1.19 -25.75
N VAL A 3 -7.37 -1.41 -25.25
CA VAL A 3 -8.50 -0.51 -25.50
C VAL A 3 -8.90 0.16 -24.20
N ARG A 4 -8.93 1.49 -24.18
CA ARG A 4 -9.40 2.30 -23.04
C ARG A 4 -10.52 3.20 -23.52
N ASN A 5 -11.70 3.13 -22.88
CA ASN A 5 -12.90 3.87 -23.30
C ASN A 5 -13.26 3.69 -24.79
N LYS A 6 -13.14 2.46 -25.31
CA LYS A 6 -13.38 2.11 -26.74
C LYS A 6 -12.41 2.75 -27.73
N VAL A 7 -11.31 3.34 -27.27
CA VAL A 7 -10.25 3.89 -28.11
C VAL A 7 -8.98 3.06 -27.93
N ASP A 8 -8.29 2.78 -29.03
CA ASP A 8 -6.99 2.12 -29.00
C ASP A 8 -5.98 2.97 -28.21
N TYR A 9 -5.31 2.33 -27.27
CA TYR A 9 -4.37 2.96 -26.36
C TYR A 9 -3.03 2.23 -26.42
N LYS A 10 -1.96 3.00 -26.59
CA LYS A 10 -0.59 2.54 -26.52
C LYS A 10 0.19 3.48 -25.61
N GLU A 11 0.86 2.88 -24.63
CA GLU A 11 1.79 3.55 -23.74
C GLU A 11 3.15 2.86 -23.86
N SER A 12 4.21 3.67 -23.82
CA SER A 12 5.58 3.22 -23.78
C SER A 12 6.27 3.89 -22.60
N ALA A 13 6.95 3.11 -21.77
CA ALA A 13 7.79 3.61 -20.69
C ALA A 13 9.22 3.11 -20.90
N ILE A 14 10.20 3.97 -20.62
CA ILE A 14 11.63 3.67 -20.76
C ILE A 14 12.21 3.45 -19.37
N TYR A 15 12.94 2.36 -19.19
CA TYR A 15 13.57 1.99 -17.92
C TYR A 15 15.07 1.88 -18.10
N ILE A 16 15.82 2.25 -17.06
CA ILE A 16 17.28 2.15 -17.01
C ILE A 16 17.64 1.21 -15.86
N SER A 17 18.55 0.27 -16.13
CA SER A 17 19.09 -0.62 -15.11
C SER A 17 20.58 -0.84 -15.37
N ASN A 18 21.34 -1.02 -14.30
CA ASN A 18 22.73 -1.46 -14.35
C ASN A 18 22.87 -2.98 -14.49
N MET A 19 21.76 -3.71 -14.50
CA MET A 19 21.74 -5.17 -14.62
C MET A 19 21.54 -5.58 -16.08
N SER A 20 22.24 -6.63 -16.52
CA SER A 20 22.05 -7.19 -17.87
C SER A 20 21.08 -8.37 -17.79
N GLN A 21 19.83 -8.14 -18.18
CA GLN A 21 18.76 -9.16 -18.21
C GLN A 21 17.89 -8.98 -19.45
N LYS A 22 17.10 -10.01 -19.77
CA LYS A 22 16.14 -9.96 -20.88
C LYS A 22 14.93 -9.08 -20.55
N ALA A 23 14.27 -8.57 -21.58
CA ALA A 23 13.11 -7.69 -21.44
C ALA A 23 11.97 -8.33 -20.63
N GLU A 24 11.77 -9.65 -20.74
CA GLU A 24 10.72 -10.40 -20.03
C GLU A 24 10.91 -10.35 -18.52
N PHE A 25 12.16 -10.45 -18.04
CA PHE A 25 12.51 -10.35 -16.63
C PHE A 25 12.06 -9.00 -16.06
N TYR A 26 12.43 -7.91 -16.74
CA TYR A 26 12.02 -6.57 -16.34
C TYR A 26 10.50 -6.38 -16.42
N SER A 27 9.90 -6.86 -17.50
CA SER A 27 8.46 -6.79 -17.71
C SER A 27 7.68 -7.47 -16.59
N GLN A 28 8.14 -8.62 -16.10
CA GLN A 28 7.57 -9.30 -14.94
C GLN A 28 7.75 -8.48 -13.66
N GLY A 29 8.96 -7.99 -13.39
CA GLY A 29 9.24 -7.16 -12.21
C GLY A 29 8.39 -5.88 -12.16
N ILE A 30 8.29 -5.17 -13.28
CA ILE A 30 7.46 -3.96 -13.41
C ILE A 30 5.99 -4.28 -13.16
N ARG A 31 5.46 -5.38 -13.73
CA ARG A 31 4.08 -5.83 -13.46
C ARG A 31 3.85 -6.16 -11.99
N LEU A 32 4.81 -6.79 -11.32
CA LEU A 32 4.73 -7.10 -9.90
C LEU A 32 4.80 -5.83 -9.03
N HIS A 33 5.59 -4.83 -9.45
CA HIS A 33 5.69 -3.55 -8.76
C HIS A 33 4.35 -2.81 -8.68
N TRP A 34 3.51 -2.87 -9.72
CA TRP A 34 2.14 -2.37 -9.67
C TRP A 34 1.29 -3.01 -8.56
N GLY A 35 1.64 -4.23 -8.13
CA GLY A 35 1.03 -4.86 -6.97
C GLY A 35 1.31 -4.11 -5.67
N ILE A 36 2.48 -3.51 -5.51
CA ILE A 36 2.85 -2.67 -4.36
C ILE A 36 2.03 -1.38 -4.41
N GLU A 37 2.02 -0.71 -5.55
CA GLU A 37 1.27 0.54 -5.76
C GLU A 37 -0.22 0.38 -5.39
N ASN A 38 -0.84 -0.68 -5.90
CA ASN A 38 -2.26 -0.92 -5.66
C ASN A 38 -2.58 -1.39 -4.24
N ARG A 39 -1.70 -2.19 -3.62
CA ARG A 39 -1.97 -2.80 -2.31
C ARG A 39 -1.45 -1.97 -1.15
N LEU A 40 -0.47 -1.10 -1.34
CA LEU A 40 0.12 -0.27 -0.30
C LEU A 40 -0.21 1.19 -0.55
N HIS A 41 0.32 1.81 -1.60
CA HIS A 41 0.23 3.26 -1.85
C HIS A 41 -1.23 3.72 -1.92
N ARG A 42 -2.03 3.15 -2.84
CA ARG A 42 -3.46 3.48 -2.93
C ARG A 42 -4.20 3.40 -1.59
N VAL A 43 -3.86 2.42 -0.74
CA VAL A 43 -4.49 2.26 0.58
C VAL A 43 -4.08 3.40 1.51
N LYS A 44 -2.79 3.76 1.55
CA LYS A 44 -2.31 4.87 2.38
C LYS A 44 -2.86 6.21 1.88
N ASP A 45 -2.75 6.46 0.58
CA ASP A 45 -3.16 7.70 -0.09
C ASP A 45 -4.66 7.96 0.10
N VAL A 46 -5.51 6.97 -0.21
CA VAL A 46 -6.96 7.15 -0.25
C VAL A 46 -7.65 6.73 1.04
N GLN A 47 -7.33 5.55 1.60
CA GLN A 47 -8.07 5.01 2.76
C GLN A 47 -7.53 5.54 4.09
N GLN A 48 -6.22 5.82 4.18
CA GLN A 48 -5.60 6.47 5.34
C GLN A 48 -5.39 7.97 5.14
N ASN A 49 -5.87 8.51 4.01
CA ASN A 49 -5.93 9.93 3.71
C ASN A 49 -4.55 10.62 3.70
N GLU A 50 -3.51 9.90 3.27
CA GLU A 50 -2.13 10.43 3.21
C GLU A 50 -2.01 11.60 2.22
N ASP A 51 -2.68 11.54 1.06
CA ASP A 51 -2.65 12.63 0.05
C ASP A 51 -3.20 13.96 0.58
N ASN A 52 -4.18 13.88 1.47
CA ASN A 52 -4.80 15.06 2.08
C ASN A 52 -4.10 15.48 3.39
N ASN A 53 -3.06 14.76 3.80
CA ASN A 53 -2.28 15.09 4.98
C ASN A 53 -1.45 16.36 4.72
N LYS A 54 -1.54 17.34 5.63
CA LYS A 54 -0.86 18.64 5.51
C LYS A 54 0.41 18.74 6.36
N VAL A 55 0.89 17.62 6.91
CA VAL A 55 2.17 17.58 7.62
C VAL A 55 3.29 18.00 6.67
N LYS A 56 3.97 19.10 7.02
CA LYS A 56 5.10 19.65 6.24
C LYS A 56 6.46 19.20 6.76
N GLU A 57 6.52 18.72 8.00
CA GLU A 57 7.77 18.28 8.61
C GLU A 57 8.12 16.85 8.17
N ASN A 58 9.27 16.68 7.52
CA ASN A 58 9.73 15.40 6.96
C ASN A 58 9.81 14.27 8.00
N LYS A 59 10.20 14.57 9.24
CA LYS A 59 10.29 13.56 10.32
C LYS A 59 8.91 13.02 10.67
N ILE A 60 7.94 13.91 10.83
CA ILE A 60 6.55 13.53 11.16
C ILE A 60 5.93 12.77 9.99
N ALA A 61 6.13 13.23 8.75
CA ALA A 61 5.64 12.55 7.56
C ALA A 61 6.20 11.11 7.46
N THR A 62 7.51 10.96 7.64
CA THR A 62 8.19 9.65 7.64
C THR A 62 7.64 8.72 8.73
N ASN A 63 7.56 9.20 9.97
CA ASN A 63 7.05 8.41 11.09
C ASN A 63 5.60 7.98 10.87
N THR A 64 4.76 8.89 10.34
CA THR A 64 3.35 8.60 10.03
C THR A 64 3.24 7.51 8.96
N SER A 65 4.02 7.63 7.88
CA SER A 65 4.04 6.66 6.78
C SER A 65 4.48 5.26 7.24
N ILE A 66 5.46 5.19 8.15
CA ILE A 66 5.88 3.93 8.77
C ILE A 66 4.72 3.34 9.59
N LEU A 67 4.11 4.12 10.49
CA LEU A 67 3.01 3.66 11.34
C LEU A 67 1.81 3.17 10.50
N GLN A 68 1.44 3.91 9.46
CA GLN A 68 0.38 3.51 8.52
C GLN A 68 0.66 2.15 7.89
N THR A 69 1.90 1.93 7.43
CA THR A 69 2.34 0.65 6.87
C THR A 69 2.27 -0.47 7.90
N GLN A 70 2.70 -0.22 9.14
CA GLN A 70 2.63 -1.20 10.23
C GLN A 70 1.18 -1.59 10.55
N ILE A 71 0.25 -0.63 10.57
CA ILE A 71 -1.18 -0.87 10.79
C ILE A 71 -1.77 -1.74 9.67
N ILE A 72 -1.43 -1.47 8.40
CA ILE A 72 -1.86 -2.31 7.27
C ILE A 72 -1.36 -3.75 7.46
N ASN A 73 -0.11 -3.93 7.84
CA ASN A 73 0.48 -5.24 8.06
C ASN A 73 -0.17 -5.97 9.24
N LEU A 74 -0.37 -5.29 10.37
CA LEU A 74 -1.06 -5.80 11.55
C LEU A 74 -2.44 -6.38 11.19
N PHE A 75 -3.25 -5.63 10.45
CA PHE A 75 -4.57 -6.09 10.03
C PHE A 75 -4.49 -7.29 9.09
N ARG A 76 -3.58 -7.28 8.11
CA ARG A 76 -3.40 -8.38 7.15
C ARG A 76 -2.94 -9.66 7.81
N MET A 77 -2.03 -9.59 8.78
CA MET A 77 -1.57 -10.73 9.57
C MET A 77 -2.71 -11.39 10.36
N ASN A 78 -3.74 -10.62 10.70
CA ASN A 78 -4.94 -11.11 11.39
C ASN A 78 -6.10 -11.43 10.45
N GLY A 79 -5.84 -11.58 9.15
CA GLY A 79 -6.84 -11.99 8.16
C GLY A 79 -7.71 -10.86 7.59
N TYR A 80 -7.53 -9.61 8.03
CA TYR A 80 -8.26 -8.46 7.49
C TYR A 80 -7.57 -7.93 6.23
N LYS A 81 -7.99 -8.43 5.07
CA LYS A 81 -7.42 -8.02 3.76
C LYS A 81 -7.78 -6.58 3.35
N SER A 82 -8.93 -6.09 3.80
CA SER A 82 -9.45 -4.76 3.49
C SER A 82 -9.37 -3.85 4.71
N LEU A 83 -8.74 -2.69 4.54
CA LEU A 83 -8.61 -1.71 5.62
C LEU A 83 -9.97 -1.09 6.01
N LYS A 84 -10.92 -1.00 5.07
CA LYS A 84 -12.28 -0.53 5.34
C LYS A 84 -12.96 -1.39 6.41
N TYR A 85 -12.99 -2.71 6.21
CA TYR A 85 -13.61 -3.64 7.17
C TYR A 85 -12.86 -3.69 8.50
N ALA A 86 -11.53 -3.55 8.46
CA ALA A 86 -10.74 -3.42 9.68
C ALA A 86 -11.14 -2.16 10.47
N ASN A 87 -11.24 -1.00 9.81
CA ASN A 87 -11.65 0.25 10.44
C ASN A 87 -13.07 0.14 11.03
N GLU A 88 -14.05 -0.42 10.31
CA GLU A 88 -15.40 -0.64 10.86
C GLU A 88 -15.39 -1.49 12.16
N ARG A 89 -14.48 -2.46 12.23
CA ARG A 89 -14.37 -3.37 13.37
C ARG A 89 -13.59 -2.80 14.54
N PHE A 90 -12.56 -1.99 14.31
CA PHE A 90 -11.58 -1.57 15.34
C PHE A 90 -11.54 -0.06 15.60
N ALA A 91 -11.99 0.79 14.68
CA ALA A 91 -11.98 2.24 14.90
C ALA A 91 -12.80 2.59 16.14
N ASN A 92 -12.22 3.45 16.98
CA ASN A 92 -12.78 3.89 18.26
C ASN A 92 -13.09 2.76 19.26
N LYS A 93 -12.56 1.55 19.04
CA LYS A 93 -12.72 0.39 19.92
C LYS A 93 -11.39 0.02 20.54
N VAL A 94 -11.09 0.69 21.65
CA VAL A 94 -9.80 0.61 22.34
C VAL A 94 -9.46 -0.83 22.73
N ILE A 95 -10.34 -1.52 23.47
CA ILE A 95 -10.07 -2.88 23.96
C ILE A 95 -9.82 -3.87 22.80
N PRO A 96 -10.69 -4.01 21.78
CA PRO A 96 -10.41 -4.89 20.65
C PRO A 96 -9.15 -4.53 19.87
N SER A 97 -8.81 -3.24 19.78
CA SER A 97 -7.59 -2.79 19.09
C SER A 97 -6.33 -3.19 19.87
N PHE A 98 -6.36 -3.06 21.19
CA PHE A 98 -5.28 -3.52 22.06
C PHE A 98 -5.12 -5.03 21.98
N GLU A 99 -6.21 -5.80 22.11
CA GLU A 99 -6.16 -7.27 21.98
C GLU A 99 -5.57 -7.71 20.64
N LEU A 100 -5.92 -7.02 19.54
CA LEU A 100 -5.34 -7.28 18.22
C LEU A 100 -3.82 -7.08 18.20
N ILE A 101 -3.34 -5.97 18.78
CA ILE A 101 -1.91 -5.64 18.83
C ILE A 101 -1.17 -6.69 19.69
N TYR A 102 -1.64 -6.92 20.92
CA TYR A 102 -1.07 -7.90 21.86
C TYR A 102 -1.00 -9.29 21.23
N LYS A 103 -2.11 -9.78 20.67
CA LYS A 103 -2.18 -11.09 20.00
C LYS A 103 -1.15 -11.23 18.88
N THR A 104 -0.93 -10.16 18.11
CA THR A 104 -0.03 -10.21 16.94
C THR A 104 1.43 -10.16 17.35
N LEU A 105 1.76 -9.29 18.31
CA LEU A 105 3.12 -9.04 18.73
C LEU A 105 3.60 -10.03 19.80
N ARG A 106 2.69 -10.78 20.44
CA ARG A 106 2.98 -11.71 21.55
C ARG A 106 3.72 -11.03 22.71
N ILE A 107 3.50 -9.73 22.87
CA ILE A 107 3.80 -8.92 24.06
C ILE A 107 2.50 -8.72 24.81
#